data_AF-A0A5J5I6F2-F1
#
_entry.id   AF-A0A5J5I6F2-F1
#
_cell.length_a   1.000
_cell.length_b   1.000
_cell.length_c   1.000
_cell.angle_alpha   90.00
_cell.angle_beta   90.00
_cell.angle_gamma   90.00
#
_symmetry.space_group_name_H-M   'P 1'
#
loop_
_entity.id
_entity.type
_entity.pdbx_description
1 polymer ?
#
loop_
_entity_poly.entity_id
_entity_poly.type
_entity_poly.pdbx_seq_one_letter_code
_entity_poly.pdbx_strand_id
1 'polypeptide(L)' 'MLSNIGIPGLILILVLALIIFGPSKLPELGRAVGSTLKEFKKSAKDLVADDEESEGKEIKRIK' A
#
# COMPACT_ATOMS: atom_id res chain seq x y z
N MET A 1 31.04 1.80 -5.87
CA MET A 1 30.86 2.38 -7.23
C MET A 1 29.40 2.58 -7.61
N LEU A 2 28.46 1.70 -7.23
CA LEU A 2 27.02 1.88 -7.48
C LEU A 2 26.35 2.94 -6.58
N SER A 3 26.87 3.21 -5.38
CA SER A 3 26.31 4.22 -4.47
C SER A 3 26.46 5.67 -4.96
N ASN A 4 27.35 5.92 -5.93
CA ASN A 4 27.53 7.24 -6.55
C ASN A 4 26.53 7.50 -7.69
N ILE A 5 25.73 6.50 -8.07
CA ILE A 5 24.75 6.61 -9.14
C ILE A 5 23.46 7.31 -8.67
N GLY A 6 23.18 7.27 -7.35
CA GLY A 6 22.17 8.09 -6.68
C GLY A 6 20.78 8.13 -7.36
N ILE A 7 20.06 9.22 -7.11
CA ILE A 7 18.79 9.52 -7.78
C ILE A 7 18.92 9.59 -9.31
N PRO A 8 20.02 10.15 -9.90
CA PRO A 8 20.14 10.23 -11.36
C PRO A 8 20.08 8.89 -12.08
N GLY A 9 20.72 7.83 -11.57
CA GLY A 9 20.63 6.53 -12.24
C GLY A 9 19.32 5.79 -12.01
N LEU A 10 18.63 6.03 -10.90
CA LEU A 10 17.26 5.55 -10.72
C LEU A 10 16.35 6.14 -11.79
N ILE A 11 16.48 7.44 -12.08
CA ILE A 11 15.73 8.11 -13.15
C ILE A 11 16.05 7.47 -14.51
N LEU A 12 17.31 7.16 -14.82
CA LEU A 12 17.70 6.51 -16.07
C LEU A 12 17.03 5.14 -16.24
N ILE A 13 17.04 4.31 -15.19
CA ILE A 13 16.37 3.01 -15.18
C ILE A 13 14.86 3.18 -15.35
N LEU A 14 14.27 4.16 -14.66
CA LEU A 14 12.86 4.47 -14.75
C LEU A 14 12.48 4.88 -16.17
N VAL A 15 13.27 5.72 -16.85
CA VAL A 15 13.04 6.10 -18.25
C VAL A 15 13.08 4.87 -19.16
N LEU A 16 14.06 3.97 -19.00
CA LEU A 16 14.10 2.72 -19.78
C LEU A 16 12.87 1.85 -19.54
N ALA A 17 12.43 1.73 -18.28
CA ALA A 17 11.20 1.02 -17.94
C ALA A 17 9.97 1.70 -18.56
N LEU A 18 9.89 3.02 -18.57
CA LEU A 18 8.80 3.77 -19.22
C LEU A 18 8.80 3.61 -20.74
N ILE A 19 9.95 3.40 -21.39
CA ILE A 19 10.00 3.13 -22.84
C ILE A 19 9.41 1.74 -23.13
N ILE A 20 9.73 0.73 -22.31
CA ILE A 20 9.24 -0.64 -22.48
C ILE A 20 7.75 -0.76 -22.12
N PHE A 21 7.37 -0.24 -20.96
CA PHE A 21 6.04 -0.39 -20.41
C PHE A 21 5.09 0.75 -20.80
N GLY A 22 5.60 1.95 -21.07
CA GLY A 22 4.81 3.15 -21.29
C GLY A 22 4.51 3.92 -19.99
N PRO A 23 4.46 5.27 -20.01
CA PRO A 23 4.25 6.07 -18.81
C PRO A 23 2.85 5.96 -18.21
N SER A 24 1.85 5.57 -19.01
CA SER A 24 0.48 5.38 -18.52
C SER A 24 0.29 4.09 -17.72
N LYS A 25 1.18 3.09 -17.88
CA LYS A 25 1.02 1.78 -17.22
C LYS A 25 1.39 1.80 -15.74
N LEU A 26 2.39 2.59 -15.34
CA LEU A 26 2.77 2.66 -13.92
C LEU A 26 1.65 3.24 -13.04
N PRO A 27 0.97 4.36 -13.42
CA PRO A 27 -0.19 4.86 -12.68
C PRO A 27 -1.37 3.87 -12.69
N GLU A 28 -1.62 3.18 -13.81
CA GLU A 28 -2.70 2.20 -13.91
C GLU A 28 -2.49 1.02 -12.96
N LEU A 29 -1.29 0.44 -12.95
CA LEU A 29 -0.89 -0.62 -12.01
C LEU A 29 -0.97 -0.13 -10.57
N GLY A 30 -0.49 1.09 -10.30
CA GLY A 30 -0.57 1.69 -8.96
C GLY A 30 -2.00 1.89 -8.47
N ARG A 31 -2.93 2.25 -9.36
CA ARG A 31 -4.37 2.36 -9.03
C ARG A 31 -5.00 1.01 -8.75
N ALA A 32 -4.67 -0.01 -9.54
CA ALA A 32 -5.16 -1.37 -9.33
C ALA A 32 -4.68 -1.93 -7.99
N VAL A 33 -3.36 -1.93 -7.77
CA VAL A 33 -2.73 -2.39 -6.52
C VAL A 33 -3.20 -1.56 -5.33
N GLY A 34 -3.27 -0.24 -5.48
CA GLY A 34 -3.70 0.68 -4.43
C GLY A 34 -5.16 0.43 -3.99
N SER A 35 -6.04 0.11 -4.93
CA SER A 35 -7.44 -0.24 -4.61
C SER A 35 -7.50 -1.55 -3.82
N THR A 36 -6.76 -2.57 -4.25
CA THR A 36 -6.65 -3.84 -3.52
C THR A 36 -6.08 -3.66 -2.11
N LEU A 37 -4.99 -2.89 -1.96
CA LEU A 37 -4.40 -2.62 -0.64
C LEU A 37 -5.35 -1.82 0.27
N LYS A 38 -6.15 -0.91 -0.30
CA LYS A 38 -7.15 -0.13 0.44
C LYS A 38 -8.27 -1.02 0.96
N GLU A 39 -8.79 -1.92 0.14
CA GLU A 39 -9.81 -2.89 0.54
C GLU A 39 -9.26 -3.88 1.56
N PHE A 40 -8.05 -4.41 1.33
CA PHE A 40 -7.37 -5.28 2.28
C PHE A 40 -7.18 -4.61 3.64
N LYS A 41 -6.72 -3.34 3.67
CA LYS A 41 -6.59 -2.56 4.91
C LYS A 41 -7.92 -2.38 5.62
N LYS A 42 -9.01 -2.14 4.88
CA LYS A 42 -10.35 -1.98 5.46
C LYS A 42 -10.80 -3.29 6.11
N SER A 43 -10.75 -4.39 5.37
CA SER A 43 -11.11 -5.72 5.90
C SER A 43 -10.25 -6.12 7.08
N ALA A 44 -8.93 -5.91 7.01
CA ALA A 44 -8.03 -6.19 8.13
C ALA A 44 -8.37 -5.34 9.38
N LYS A 45 -8.75 -4.07 9.19
CA LYS A 45 -9.20 -3.21 10.30
C LYS A 45 -10.51 -3.68 10.89
N ASP A 46 -11.47 -4.09 10.06
CA ASP A 46 -12.78 -4.57 10.52
C ASP A 46 -12.62 -5.87 11.33
N LEU A 47 -11.72 -6.77 10.92
CA LEU A 47 -11.38 -7.99 11.68
C LEU A 47 -10.77 -7.68 13.05
N VAL A 48 -9.81 -6.74 13.12
CA VAL A 48 -9.18 -6.34 14.39
C VAL A 48 -10.16 -5.55 15.29
N ALA A 49 -11.08 -4.78 14.71
CA ALA A 49 -12.05 -4.01 15.48
C ALA A 49 -13.15 -4.88 16.10
N ASP A 50 -13.53 -5.99 15.46
CA ASP A 50 -14.53 -6.95 16.01
C ASP A 50 -13.98 -7.70 17.25
N ASP A 51 -12.66 -7.90 17.31
CA ASP A 51 -11.96 -8.43 18.48
C ASP A 51 -11.87 -7.41 19.65
N GLU A 52 -11.79 -6.10 19.38
CA GLU A 52 -11.75 -5.08 20.44
C GLU A 52 -13.13 -4.61 20.93
N GLU A 53 -14.17 -4.64 20.08
CA GLU A 53 -15.52 -4.23 20.47
C GLU A 53 -16.22 -5.27 21.37
N SER A 54 -15.77 -6.54 21.32
CA SER A 54 -16.22 -7.62 22.18
C SER A 54 -15.62 -7.54 23.60
N GLU A 55 -14.38 -7.07 23.78
CA GLU A 55 -13.81 -6.83 25.12
C GLU A 55 -14.30 -5.52 25.78
N GLY A 56 -14.47 -4.44 25.00
CA GLY A 56 -14.82 -3.11 25.54
C GLY A 56 -16.25 -2.98 26.08
N LYS A 57 -17.18 -3.82 25.62
CA LYS A 57 -18.59 -3.81 26.06
C LYS A 57 -18.82 -4.62 27.34
N GLU A 58 -18.00 -5.64 27.61
CA GLU A 58 -18.15 -6.48 28.80
C GLU A 58 -17.66 -5.76 30.07
N ILE A 59 -16.54 -5.05 30.00
CA ILE A 59 -15.97 -4.31 31.14
C ILE A 59 -16.88 -3.14 31.59
N LYS A 60 -17.63 -2.53 30.66
CA LYS A 60 -18.60 -1.47 30.98
C LYS A 60 -19.92 -1.96 31.57
N ARG A 61 -20.21 -3.26 31.50
CA ARG A 61 -21.45 -3.85 32.04
C ARG A 61 -21.31 -4.38 33.46
N ILE A 62 -20.07 -4.58 33.91
CA ILE A 62 -19.73 -5.15 35.22
C ILE A 62 -19.36 -4.05 36.24
N LYS A 63 -19.28 -2.78 35.82
CA LYS A 63 -19.00 -1.61 36.67
C LYS A 63 -20.20 -0.68 36.72
#